data_AF-A0A6I3IJJ8-F1
#
_entry.id   AF-A0A6I3IJJ8-F1
#
_cell.length_a   1.000
_cell.length_b   1.000
_cell.length_c   1.000
_cell.angle_alpha   90.00
_cell.angle_beta   90.00
_cell.angle_gamma   90.00
#
_symmetry.space_group_name_H-M   'P 1'
#
loop_
_entity.id
_entity.type
_entity.pdbx_description
1 polymer ?
#
loop_
_entity_poly.entity_id
_entity_poly.type
_entity_poly.pdbx_seq_one_letter_code
_entity_poly.pdbx_strand_id
1 'polypeptide(L)'
;MERVGPRAGGLVLGYAADLVLADPRRAHPVAAFGGAAARLERLTYREARSAGTLHVALLVGAVTGAGGLVERGLRDRPLARTAATAVATWVVLGGTSLAREGDAMARLLDADDLPGARDRLSHLCSRDPDGLAADELARAATESLAENTSDAVVAPLLWGGLLGVPGLLGYRAINTLDAMIGYRNRRYREFGWAAARLDDLVNLAPARACAALTVALAPRHGGDRAEALRAWREDAPHHPSPNAGPVEATFAGALDVRLGGANRYDDEVEDRGTLGRGRAVVTADLARAVRLSRTIGAAALAVAAIVGAVADGIRPARGPVGPAHRLAERGDGTTTTTATTTTTTMTTTTTTTTTTGGQA
;
A
#
# COMPACT_ATOMS: atom_id res chain seq x y z
N MET A 1 -0.54 -27.26 14.73
CA MET A 1 -0.85 -25.99 14.04
C MET A 1 -0.95 -24.91 15.09
N GLU A 2 0.04 -24.02 15.14
CA GLU A 2 -0.10 -22.76 15.88
C GLU A 2 -1.28 -21.97 15.31
N ARG A 3 -2.03 -21.27 16.15
CA ARG A 3 -3.31 -20.69 15.75
C ARG A 3 -3.07 -19.48 14.86
N VAL A 4 -3.14 -19.67 13.54
CA VAL A 4 -3.23 -18.56 12.58
C VAL A 4 -4.51 -17.76 12.88
N GLY A 5 -4.38 -16.44 13.02
CA GLY A 5 -5.51 -15.56 13.36
C GLY A 5 -6.55 -15.55 12.25
N PRO A 6 -7.86 -15.44 12.56
CA PRO A 6 -8.89 -15.37 11.52
C PRO A 6 -8.65 -14.30 10.45
N ARG A 7 -8.07 -13.15 10.81
CA ARG A 7 -7.69 -12.12 9.83
C ARG A 7 -6.54 -12.58 8.95
N ALA A 8 -5.45 -13.06 9.55
CA ALA A 8 -4.27 -13.54 8.84
C ALA A 8 -4.60 -14.72 7.89
N GLY A 9 -5.35 -15.71 8.38
CA GLY A 9 -5.81 -16.84 7.58
C GLY A 9 -6.78 -16.42 6.49
N GLY A 10 -7.66 -15.46 6.78
CA GLY A 10 -8.59 -14.91 5.80
C GLY A 10 -7.88 -14.20 4.66
N LEU A 11 -6.92 -13.31 4.96
CA LEU A 11 -6.12 -12.60 3.96
C LEU A 11 -5.37 -13.59 3.05
N VAL A 12 -4.74 -14.62 3.62
CA VAL A 12 -4.01 -15.65 2.86
C VAL A 12 -4.95 -16.47 1.97
N LEU A 13 -6.11 -16.90 2.48
CA LEU A 13 -7.09 -17.65 1.69
C LEU A 13 -7.75 -16.80 0.59
N GLY A 14 -8.02 -15.53 0.86
CA GLY A 14 -8.58 -14.60 -0.14
C GLY A 14 -7.59 -14.22 -1.23
N TYR A 15 -6.31 -14.05 -0.89
CA TYR A 15 -5.24 -13.88 -1.88
C TYR A 15 -5.03 -15.15 -2.72
N ALA A 16 -5.07 -16.33 -2.11
CA ALA A 16 -5.04 -17.60 -2.84
C ALA A 16 -6.26 -17.76 -3.76
N ALA A 17 -7.44 -17.28 -3.34
CA ALA A 17 -8.64 -17.24 -4.19
C ALA A 17 -8.48 -16.26 -5.37
N ASP A 18 -7.86 -15.08 -5.19
CA ASP A 18 -7.52 -14.19 -6.31
C ASP A 18 -6.58 -14.88 -7.31
N LEU A 19 -5.51 -15.54 -6.85
CA LEU A 19 -4.58 -16.27 -7.75
C LEU A 19 -5.27 -17.33 -8.62
N VAL A 20 -6.27 -18.04 -8.07
CA VAL A 20 -6.97 -19.13 -8.76
C VAL A 20 -8.14 -18.63 -9.60
N LEU A 21 -8.97 -17.75 -9.05
CA LEU A 21 -10.24 -17.31 -9.64
C LEU A 21 -10.10 -15.98 -10.42
N ALA A 22 -9.24 -15.08 -9.93
CA ALA A 22 -9.19 -13.65 -10.24
C ALA A 22 -10.57 -12.97 -10.09
N ASP A 23 -10.75 -11.82 -10.75
CA ASP A 23 -12.02 -11.10 -10.73
C ASP A 23 -13.17 -11.91 -11.37
N PRO A 24 -14.36 -11.93 -10.73
CA PRO A 24 -15.53 -12.59 -11.28
C PRO A 24 -16.05 -11.89 -12.55
N ARG A 25 -15.98 -12.59 -13.70
CA ARG A 25 -16.45 -12.11 -15.02
C ARG A 25 -17.94 -11.73 -15.10
N ARG A 26 -18.76 -12.10 -14.12
CA ARG A 26 -20.20 -11.82 -14.04
C ARG A 26 -20.57 -11.49 -12.60
N ALA A 27 -21.54 -10.58 -12.43
CA ALA A 27 -22.01 -10.13 -11.11
C ALA A 27 -20.88 -9.64 -10.17
N HIS A 28 -19.89 -8.95 -10.72
CA HIS A 28 -18.74 -8.46 -9.97
C HIS A 28 -19.18 -7.52 -8.83
N PRO A 29 -18.85 -7.79 -7.56
CA PRO A 29 -19.40 -7.00 -6.45
C PRO A 29 -18.98 -5.52 -6.49
N VAL A 30 -17.73 -5.24 -6.86
CA VAL A 30 -17.25 -3.85 -7.10
C VAL A 30 -18.04 -3.15 -8.21
N ALA A 31 -18.34 -3.82 -9.34
CA ALA A 31 -19.19 -3.25 -10.39
C ALA A 31 -20.65 -3.08 -9.95
N ALA A 32 -21.17 -3.97 -9.08
CA ALA A 32 -22.48 -3.80 -8.48
C ALA A 32 -22.53 -2.60 -7.52
N PHE A 33 -21.46 -2.37 -6.75
CA PHE A 33 -21.28 -1.17 -5.93
C PHE A 33 -21.19 0.09 -6.80
N GLY A 34 -20.38 0.10 -7.86
CA GLY A 34 -20.31 1.22 -8.80
C GLY A 34 -21.66 1.50 -9.48
N GLY A 35 -22.39 0.46 -9.87
CA GLY A 35 -23.76 0.59 -10.37
C GLY A 35 -24.75 1.13 -9.32
N ALA A 36 -24.54 0.87 -8.02
CA ALA A 36 -25.32 1.49 -6.95
C ALA A 36 -24.91 2.95 -6.71
N ALA A 37 -23.62 3.26 -6.76
CA ALA A 37 -23.08 4.61 -6.68
C ALA A 37 -23.63 5.50 -7.80
N ALA A 38 -23.51 5.10 -9.06
CA ALA A 38 -24.06 5.84 -10.21
C ALA A 38 -25.59 5.98 -10.17
N ARG A 39 -26.31 5.08 -9.48
CA ARG A 39 -27.77 5.24 -9.22
C ARG A 39 -28.05 6.29 -8.15
N LEU A 40 -27.28 6.28 -7.06
CA LEU A 40 -27.37 7.28 -6.01
C LEU A 40 -26.94 8.67 -6.50
N GLU A 41 -25.94 8.74 -7.38
CA GLU A 41 -25.44 9.98 -7.99
C GLU A 41 -26.57 10.76 -8.65
N ARG A 42 -27.48 10.10 -9.37
CA ARG A 42 -28.65 10.77 -9.99
C ARG A 42 -29.59 11.46 -8.99
N LEU A 43 -29.52 11.11 -7.71
CA LEU A 43 -30.30 11.72 -6.63
C LEU A 43 -29.47 12.73 -5.81
N THR A 44 -28.17 12.49 -5.66
CA THR A 44 -27.27 13.32 -4.85
C THR A 44 -26.52 14.39 -5.63
N TYR A 45 -26.37 14.27 -6.95
CA TYR A 45 -25.52 15.16 -7.75
C TYR A 45 -25.98 16.62 -7.68
N ARG A 46 -25.04 17.47 -7.28
CA ARG A 46 -25.09 18.94 -7.34
C ARG A 46 -23.65 19.41 -7.53
N GLU A 47 -23.46 20.57 -8.14
CA GLU A 47 -22.15 21.22 -8.28
C GLU A 47 -21.69 21.84 -6.94
N ALA A 48 -21.54 20.99 -5.91
CA ALA A 48 -21.22 21.41 -4.55
C ALA A 48 -20.51 20.28 -3.78
N ARG A 49 -19.41 20.61 -3.10
CA ARG A 49 -18.62 19.66 -2.29
C ARG A 49 -19.44 18.95 -1.24
N SER A 50 -20.39 19.62 -0.59
CA SER A 50 -21.25 19.02 0.44
C SER A 50 -22.11 17.87 -0.09
N ALA A 51 -22.57 17.96 -1.34
CA ALA A 51 -23.32 16.90 -2.00
C ALA A 51 -22.43 15.69 -2.33
N GLY A 52 -21.21 15.96 -2.79
CA GLY A 52 -20.14 14.96 -3.00
C GLY A 52 -19.74 14.24 -1.71
N THR A 53 -19.42 15.00 -0.66
CA THR A 53 -19.08 14.46 0.67
C THR A 53 -20.19 13.58 1.22
N LEU A 54 -21.46 13.99 1.09
CA LEU A 54 -22.59 13.17 1.52
C LEU A 54 -22.70 11.87 0.70
N HIS A 55 -22.53 11.94 -0.62
CA HIS A 55 -22.54 10.77 -1.50
C HIS A 55 -21.46 9.74 -1.11
N VAL A 56 -20.21 10.19 -0.95
CA VAL A 56 -19.08 9.37 -0.53
C VAL A 56 -19.31 8.80 0.88
N ALA A 57 -19.71 9.63 1.84
CA ALA A 57 -19.94 9.22 3.23
C ALA A 57 -21.05 8.16 3.36
N LEU A 58 -22.14 8.29 2.59
CA LEU A 58 -23.22 7.30 2.59
C LEU A 58 -22.75 5.94 2.04
N LEU A 59 -22.03 5.93 0.92
CA LEU A 59 -21.61 4.70 0.25
C LEU A 59 -20.49 3.99 0.99
N VAL A 60 -19.41 4.72 1.35
CA VAL A 60 -18.29 4.18 2.14
C VAL A 60 -18.78 3.78 3.54
N GLY A 61 -19.62 4.61 4.17
CA GLY A 61 -20.21 4.32 5.48
C GLY A 61 -21.10 3.08 5.47
N ALA A 62 -21.91 2.88 4.43
CA ALA A 62 -22.76 1.70 4.30
C ALA A 62 -21.95 0.40 4.21
N VAL A 63 -20.94 0.33 3.32
CA VAL A 63 -20.17 -0.92 3.14
C VAL A 63 -19.20 -1.19 4.30
N THR A 64 -18.58 -0.14 4.85
CA THR A 64 -17.69 -0.25 6.02
C THR A 64 -18.50 -0.65 7.27
N GLY A 65 -19.69 -0.05 7.43
CA GLY A 65 -20.63 -0.38 8.49
C GLY A 65 -21.13 -1.82 8.38
N ALA A 66 -21.54 -2.26 7.19
CA ALA A 66 -21.95 -3.64 6.93
C ALA A 66 -20.82 -4.65 7.23
N GLY A 67 -19.59 -4.38 6.75
CA GLY A 67 -18.42 -5.19 7.09
C GLY A 67 -18.16 -5.24 8.60
N GLY A 68 -18.34 -4.12 9.29
CA GLY A 68 -18.19 -4.03 10.75
C GLY A 68 -19.31 -4.71 11.54
N LEU A 69 -20.50 -4.86 10.98
CA LEU A 69 -21.59 -5.66 11.57
C LEU A 69 -21.32 -7.16 11.37
N VAL A 70 -20.86 -7.56 10.18
CA VAL A 70 -20.44 -8.94 9.88
C VAL A 70 -19.30 -9.38 10.81
N GLU A 71 -18.22 -8.60 10.93
CA GLU A 71 -17.08 -8.98 11.77
C GLU A 71 -17.46 -9.07 13.26
N ARG A 72 -18.31 -8.15 13.77
CA ARG A 72 -18.83 -8.20 15.14
C ARG A 72 -19.74 -9.41 15.37
N GLY A 73 -20.64 -9.72 14.44
CA GLY A 73 -21.54 -10.87 14.53
C GLY A 73 -20.83 -12.23 14.45
N LEU A 74 -19.64 -12.26 13.85
CA LEU A 74 -18.80 -13.47 13.71
C LEU A 74 -17.65 -13.54 14.74
N ARG A 75 -17.60 -12.64 15.72
CA ARG A 75 -16.49 -12.56 16.70
C ARG A 75 -16.20 -13.89 17.41
N ASP A 76 -17.25 -14.62 17.77
CA ASP A 76 -17.22 -15.89 18.52
C ASP A 76 -17.11 -17.12 17.59
N ARG A 77 -17.02 -16.92 16.27
CA ARG A 77 -16.99 -17.97 15.24
C ARG A 77 -15.73 -17.84 14.38
N PRO A 78 -14.54 -18.25 14.87
CA PRO A 78 -13.27 -17.96 14.22
C PRO A 78 -13.21 -18.43 12.77
N LEU A 79 -13.68 -19.65 12.45
CA LEU A 79 -13.72 -20.16 11.07
C LEU A 79 -14.61 -19.31 10.14
N ALA A 80 -15.77 -18.85 10.63
CA ALA A 80 -16.66 -17.98 9.86
C ALA A 80 -16.06 -16.58 9.67
N ARG A 81 -15.35 -16.05 10.68
CA ARG A 81 -14.59 -14.79 10.56
C ARG A 81 -13.45 -14.92 9.54
N THR A 82 -12.74 -16.05 9.53
CA THR A 82 -11.73 -16.36 8.50
C THR A 82 -12.35 -16.38 7.10
N ALA A 83 -13.49 -17.07 6.93
CA ALA A 83 -14.19 -17.14 5.65
C ALA A 83 -14.72 -15.77 5.19
N ALA A 84 -15.28 -14.96 6.09
CA ALA A 84 -15.74 -13.61 5.78
C ALA A 84 -14.59 -12.70 5.34
N THR A 85 -13.44 -12.74 6.03
CA THR A 85 -12.23 -12.02 5.62
C THR A 85 -11.69 -12.53 4.28
N ALA A 86 -11.70 -13.85 4.04
CA ALA A 86 -11.24 -14.42 2.77
C ALA A 86 -12.11 -13.99 1.57
N VAL A 87 -13.44 -14.05 1.72
CA VAL A 87 -14.37 -13.56 0.68
C VAL A 87 -14.20 -12.05 0.48
N ALA A 88 -14.14 -11.26 1.54
CA ALA A 88 -13.91 -9.82 1.44
C ALA A 88 -12.57 -9.51 0.74
N THR A 89 -11.50 -10.23 1.06
CA THR A 89 -10.17 -10.07 0.46
C THR A 89 -10.19 -10.40 -1.03
N TRP A 90 -10.76 -11.55 -1.42
CA TRP A 90 -10.91 -11.92 -2.83
C TRP A 90 -11.73 -10.89 -3.62
N VAL A 91 -12.80 -10.35 -3.03
CA VAL A 91 -13.69 -9.38 -3.69
C VAL A 91 -13.03 -8.00 -3.91
N VAL A 92 -12.04 -7.62 -3.12
CA VAL A 92 -11.40 -6.30 -3.20
C VAL A 92 -10.05 -6.28 -3.89
N LEU A 93 -9.33 -7.40 -3.90
CA LEU A 93 -8.10 -7.57 -4.66
C LEU A 93 -8.39 -7.56 -6.16
N GLY A 94 -7.46 -6.98 -6.94
CA GLY A 94 -7.44 -7.09 -8.41
C GLY A 94 -6.09 -7.55 -8.96
N GLY A 95 -5.20 -8.07 -8.11
CA GLY A 95 -3.79 -8.32 -8.45
C GLY A 95 -3.60 -9.35 -9.56
N THR A 96 -4.40 -10.42 -9.56
CA THR A 96 -4.31 -11.44 -10.60
C THR A 96 -4.87 -10.97 -11.94
N SER A 97 -5.92 -10.14 -11.93
CA SER A 97 -6.42 -9.47 -13.14
C SER A 97 -5.39 -8.49 -13.68
N LEU A 98 -4.90 -7.57 -12.87
CA LEU A 98 -3.86 -6.60 -13.23
C LEU A 98 -2.63 -7.27 -13.85
N ALA A 99 -2.17 -8.39 -13.29
CA ALA A 99 -1.05 -9.12 -13.85
C ALA A 99 -1.38 -9.81 -15.20
N ARG A 100 -2.63 -10.25 -15.41
CA ARG A 100 -3.10 -10.77 -16.71
C ARG A 100 -3.27 -9.67 -17.76
N GLU A 101 -3.64 -8.46 -17.35
CA GLU A 101 -3.68 -7.27 -18.21
C GLU A 101 -2.27 -6.95 -18.72
N GLY A 102 -1.29 -6.81 -17.81
CA GLY A 102 0.11 -6.58 -18.16
C GLY A 102 0.74 -7.71 -18.99
N ASP A 103 0.50 -8.98 -18.65
CA ASP A 103 0.99 -10.11 -19.47
C ASP A 103 0.34 -10.13 -20.88
N ALA A 104 -0.91 -9.70 -21.02
CA ALA A 104 -1.58 -9.62 -22.32
C ALA A 104 -1.03 -8.48 -23.17
N MET A 105 -0.81 -7.31 -22.57
CA MET A 105 -0.16 -6.17 -23.21
C MET A 105 1.26 -6.52 -23.66
N ALA A 106 2.04 -7.21 -22.83
CA ALA A 106 3.37 -7.69 -23.20
C ALA A 106 3.33 -8.61 -24.44
N ARG A 107 2.41 -9.59 -24.48
CA ARG A 107 2.28 -10.47 -25.65
C ARG A 107 1.89 -9.77 -26.95
N LEU A 108 1.11 -8.69 -26.88
CA LEU A 108 0.73 -7.91 -28.07
C LEU A 108 1.93 -7.11 -28.58
N LEU A 109 2.69 -6.48 -27.68
CA LEU A 109 3.91 -5.76 -28.01
C LEU A 109 5.04 -6.67 -28.49
N ASP A 110 5.21 -7.86 -27.89
CA ASP A 110 6.19 -8.88 -28.33
C ASP A 110 5.83 -9.48 -29.72
N ALA A 111 4.60 -9.28 -30.19
CA ALA A 111 4.11 -9.74 -31.49
C ALA A 111 3.95 -8.59 -32.53
N ASP A 112 4.45 -7.39 -32.21
CA ASP A 112 4.29 -6.16 -33.01
C ASP A 112 2.82 -5.77 -33.34
N ASP A 113 1.84 -6.28 -32.58
CA ASP A 113 0.41 -5.96 -32.74
C ASP A 113 0.08 -4.62 -32.05
N LEU A 114 0.52 -3.52 -32.66
CA LEU A 114 0.23 -2.17 -32.19
C LEU A 114 -1.27 -1.83 -32.13
N PRO A 115 -2.13 -2.19 -33.11
CA PRO A 115 -3.58 -1.97 -33.00
C PRO A 115 -4.18 -2.66 -31.77
N GLY A 116 -3.84 -3.95 -31.56
CA GLY A 116 -4.28 -4.70 -30.38
C GLY A 116 -3.73 -4.11 -29.08
N ALA A 117 -2.45 -3.70 -29.05
CA ALA A 117 -1.85 -3.08 -27.88
C ALA A 117 -2.49 -1.72 -27.52
N ARG A 118 -2.88 -0.91 -28.51
CA ARG A 118 -3.59 0.36 -28.28
C ARG A 118 -4.98 0.15 -27.69
N ASP A 119 -5.79 -0.72 -28.29
CA ASP A 119 -7.09 -1.13 -27.74
C ASP A 119 -6.94 -1.62 -26.29
N ARG A 120 -5.92 -2.46 -26.05
CA ARG A 120 -5.63 -3.05 -24.73
C ARG A 120 -5.22 -2.05 -23.66
N LEU A 121 -4.51 -0.96 -24.00
CA LEU A 121 -4.05 0.02 -23.01
C LEU A 121 -5.23 0.66 -22.25
N SER A 122 -6.37 0.84 -22.91
CA SER A 122 -7.58 1.42 -22.30
C SER A 122 -8.14 0.63 -21.11
N HIS A 123 -7.73 -0.64 -20.95
CA HIS A 123 -8.07 -1.48 -19.80
C HIS A 123 -7.13 -1.27 -18.59
N LEU A 124 -5.97 -0.62 -18.79
CA LEU A 124 -4.97 -0.33 -17.76
C LEU A 124 -5.01 1.14 -17.30
N CYS A 125 -5.27 2.09 -18.20
CA CYS A 125 -5.39 3.51 -17.85
C CYS A 125 -6.23 4.31 -18.85
N SER A 126 -6.64 5.51 -18.43
CA SER A 126 -7.41 6.47 -19.22
C SER A 126 -6.55 7.37 -20.12
N ARG A 127 -5.33 6.94 -20.47
CA ARG A 127 -4.46 7.67 -21.40
C ARG A 127 -4.87 7.32 -22.82
N ASP A 128 -4.95 8.32 -23.69
CA ASP A 128 -5.13 8.11 -25.13
C ASP A 128 -3.98 7.24 -25.69
N PRO A 129 -4.27 6.05 -26.25
CA PRO A 129 -3.26 5.20 -26.86
C PRO A 129 -2.90 5.62 -28.30
N ASP A 130 -3.66 6.53 -28.91
CA ASP A 130 -3.45 6.91 -30.31
C ASP A 130 -2.12 7.65 -30.52
N GLY A 131 -1.49 7.35 -31.65
CA GLY A 131 -0.16 7.85 -31.99
C GLY A 131 1.02 7.24 -31.18
N LEU A 132 0.78 6.58 -30.05
CA LEU A 132 1.87 6.02 -29.22
C LEU A 132 2.63 4.90 -29.94
N ALA A 133 3.96 4.91 -29.82
CA ALA A 133 4.85 3.85 -30.29
C ALA A 133 4.90 2.65 -29.30
N ALA A 134 5.48 1.52 -29.72
CA ALA A 134 5.59 0.29 -28.92
C ALA A 134 6.17 0.52 -27.52
N ASP A 135 7.27 1.26 -27.43
CA ASP A 135 7.96 1.56 -26.18
C ASP A 135 7.21 2.58 -25.31
N GLU A 136 6.41 3.46 -25.92
CA GLU A 136 5.54 4.40 -25.18
C GLU A 136 4.32 3.70 -24.60
N LEU A 137 3.76 2.73 -25.33
CA LEU A 137 2.73 1.81 -24.85
C LEU A 137 3.27 0.94 -23.70
N ALA A 138 4.51 0.44 -23.82
CA ALA A 138 5.19 -0.29 -22.76
C ALA A 138 5.45 0.58 -21.52
N ARG A 139 5.87 1.84 -21.71
CA ARG A 139 6.02 2.83 -20.62
C ARG A 139 4.69 3.09 -19.93
N ALA A 140 3.65 3.45 -20.65
CA ALA A 140 2.32 3.73 -20.10
C ALA A 140 1.76 2.53 -19.32
N ALA A 141 1.86 1.32 -19.89
CA ALA A 141 1.47 0.09 -19.20
C ALA A 141 2.29 -0.18 -17.94
N THR A 142 3.59 0.17 -17.92
CA THR A 142 4.47 0.02 -16.75
C THR A 142 4.14 1.04 -15.64
N GLU A 143 3.87 2.29 -16.00
CA GLU A 143 3.40 3.35 -15.09
C GLU A 143 2.09 2.92 -14.41
N SER A 144 1.08 2.56 -15.21
CA SER A 144 -0.23 2.12 -14.71
C SER A 144 -0.17 0.82 -13.90
N LEU A 145 0.73 -0.10 -14.24
CA LEU A 145 0.95 -1.32 -13.48
C LEU A 145 1.59 -1.02 -12.10
N ALA A 146 2.51 -0.06 -12.02
CA ALA A 146 3.10 0.36 -10.76
C ALA A 146 2.04 0.97 -9.82
N GLU A 147 1.29 1.97 -10.31
CA GLU A 147 0.19 2.62 -9.60
C GLU A 147 -0.86 1.59 -9.11
N ASN A 148 -1.42 0.79 -10.01
CA ASN A 148 -2.42 -0.22 -9.65
C ASN A 148 -1.86 -1.34 -8.75
N THR A 149 -0.54 -1.56 -8.68
CA THR A 149 0.05 -2.51 -7.70
C THR A 149 -0.12 -1.98 -6.28
N SER A 150 0.01 -0.67 -6.06
CA SER A 150 -0.33 -0.04 -4.77
C SER A 150 -1.80 -0.29 -4.46
N ASP A 151 -2.68 0.07 -5.39
CA ASP A 151 -4.09 0.32 -5.04
C ASP A 151 -4.96 -0.93 -5.15
N ALA A 152 -4.72 -1.81 -6.11
CA ALA A 152 -5.46 -3.06 -6.26
C ALA A 152 -4.91 -4.21 -5.38
N VAL A 153 -3.75 -4.03 -4.71
CA VAL A 153 -3.09 -5.10 -3.94
C VAL A 153 -2.54 -4.62 -2.59
N VAL A 154 -1.58 -3.71 -2.55
CA VAL A 154 -0.89 -3.35 -1.30
C VAL A 154 -1.83 -2.67 -0.30
N ALA A 155 -2.57 -1.66 -0.75
CA ALA A 155 -3.51 -0.91 0.08
C ALA A 155 -4.65 -1.75 0.67
N PRO A 156 -5.42 -2.55 -0.09
CA PRO A 156 -6.47 -3.38 0.48
C PRO A 156 -5.90 -4.42 1.46
N LEU A 157 -4.74 -5.02 1.18
CA LEU A 157 -4.10 -5.95 2.12
C LEU A 157 -3.73 -5.27 3.44
N LEU A 158 -3.09 -4.09 3.40
CA LEU A 158 -2.70 -3.38 4.62
C LEU A 158 -3.91 -2.91 5.45
N TRP A 159 -4.92 -2.34 4.79
CA TRP A 159 -6.17 -1.95 5.47
C TRP A 159 -6.93 -3.17 6.02
N GLY A 160 -6.89 -4.32 5.32
CA GLY A 160 -7.46 -5.58 5.79
C GLY A 160 -6.72 -6.21 6.97
N GLY A 161 -5.38 -6.12 7.00
CA GLY A 161 -4.57 -6.52 8.15
C GLY A 161 -4.90 -5.69 9.40
N LEU A 162 -4.96 -4.36 9.24
CA LEU A 162 -5.19 -3.43 10.34
C LEU A 162 -6.64 -3.44 10.85
N LEU A 163 -7.61 -3.31 9.94
CA LEU A 163 -9.02 -3.05 10.27
C LEU A 163 -9.97 -4.22 9.96
N GLY A 164 -9.50 -5.32 9.37
CA GLY A 164 -10.31 -6.49 9.03
C GLY A 164 -11.23 -6.27 7.83
N VAL A 165 -12.43 -6.87 7.87
CA VAL A 165 -13.45 -6.75 6.81
C VAL A 165 -13.86 -5.28 6.55
N PRO A 166 -14.06 -4.42 7.58
CA PRO A 166 -14.27 -2.98 7.39
C PRO A 166 -13.18 -2.31 6.55
N GLY A 167 -11.90 -2.66 6.79
CA GLY A 167 -10.77 -2.06 6.08
C GLY A 167 -10.76 -2.42 4.60
N LEU A 168 -10.93 -3.71 4.30
CA LEU A 168 -11.01 -4.24 2.93
C LEU A 168 -12.12 -3.53 2.13
N LEU A 169 -13.36 -3.58 2.63
CA LEU A 169 -14.52 -3.05 1.92
C LEU A 169 -14.53 -1.52 1.86
N GLY A 170 -14.15 -0.85 2.96
CA GLY A 170 -14.10 0.60 3.05
C GLY A 170 -13.06 1.19 2.10
N TYR A 171 -11.83 0.64 2.10
CA TYR A 171 -10.79 1.07 1.17
C TYR A 171 -11.23 0.89 -0.29
N ARG A 172 -11.72 -0.30 -0.67
CA ARG A 172 -12.11 -0.56 -2.06
C ARG A 172 -13.25 0.34 -2.53
N ALA A 173 -14.18 0.69 -1.64
CA ALA A 173 -15.23 1.65 -1.96
C ALA A 173 -14.71 3.07 -2.16
N ILE A 174 -13.73 3.53 -1.37
CA ILE A 174 -13.07 4.83 -1.56
C ILE A 174 -12.39 4.85 -2.94
N ASN A 175 -11.53 3.88 -3.21
CA ASN A 175 -10.80 3.75 -4.48
C ASN A 175 -11.73 3.60 -5.70
N THR A 176 -12.84 2.86 -5.57
CA THR A 176 -13.85 2.76 -6.64
C THR A 176 -14.58 4.09 -6.87
N LEU A 177 -14.85 4.86 -5.81
CA LEU A 177 -15.49 6.17 -5.95
C LEU A 177 -14.55 7.19 -6.59
N ASP A 178 -13.27 7.17 -6.27
CA ASP A 178 -12.30 8.04 -6.93
C ASP A 178 -12.19 7.72 -8.43
N ALA A 179 -12.04 6.44 -8.78
CA ALA A 179 -12.04 5.99 -10.18
C ALA A 179 -13.36 6.31 -10.95
N MET A 180 -14.47 6.61 -10.26
CA MET A 180 -15.73 6.99 -10.89
C MET A 180 -15.97 8.50 -10.98
N ILE A 181 -15.65 9.24 -9.91
CA ILE A 181 -16.03 10.65 -9.76
C ILE A 181 -14.87 11.56 -9.32
N GLY A 182 -13.64 11.06 -9.17
CA GLY A 182 -12.47 11.85 -8.74
C GLY A 182 -11.93 12.84 -9.78
N TYR A 183 -12.31 12.67 -11.05
CA TYR A 183 -11.81 13.44 -12.19
C TYR A 183 -11.95 14.96 -12.03
N ARG A 184 -10.89 15.70 -12.40
CA ARG A 184 -10.87 17.18 -12.36
C ARG A 184 -11.58 17.85 -13.54
N ASN A 185 -12.65 17.26 -14.05
CA ASN A 185 -13.45 17.81 -15.15
C ASN A 185 -14.58 18.74 -14.65
N ARG A 186 -15.26 19.44 -15.57
CA ARG A 186 -16.33 20.41 -15.25
C ARG A 186 -17.46 19.83 -14.38
N ARG A 187 -17.82 18.55 -14.57
CA ARG A 187 -18.89 17.86 -13.83
C ARG A 187 -18.44 17.50 -12.41
N TYR A 188 -17.23 16.98 -12.27
CA TYR A 188 -16.77 16.36 -11.03
C TYR A 188 -15.83 17.22 -10.18
N ARG A 189 -15.34 18.38 -10.66
CA ARG A 189 -14.46 19.28 -9.91
C ARG A 189 -14.91 19.56 -8.47
N GLU A 190 -16.20 19.79 -8.25
CA GLU A 190 -16.75 20.08 -6.92
C GLU A 190 -17.42 18.85 -6.28
N PHE A 191 -18.17 18.04 -7.04
CA PHE A 191 -18.84 16.83 -6.52
C PHE A 191 -17.85 15.69 -6.17
N GLY A 192 -16.82 15.52 -6.99
CA GLY A 192 -15.75 14.53 -6.84
C GLY A 192 -14.72 14.84 -5.77
N TRP A 193 -14.63 16.09 -5.33
CA TRP A 193 -13.55 16.58 -4.45
C TRP A 193 -13.34 15.72 -3.21
N ALA A 194 -14.42 15.22 -2.60
CA ALA A 194 -14.35 14.38 -1.41
C ALA A 194 -13.86 12.95 -1.68
N ALA A 195 -14.11 12.41 -2.88
CA ALA A 195 -13.60 11.09 -3.27
C ALA A 195 -12.09 11.15 -3.44
N ALA A 196 -11.61 12.04 -4.31
CA ALA A 196 -10.17 12.22 -4.59
C ALA A 196 -9.36 12.56 -3.33
N ARG A 197 -9.86 13.45 -2.47
CA ARG A 197 -9.13 13.81 -1.24
C ARG A 197 -9.13 12.72 -0.19
N LEU A 198 -10.16 11.87 -0.16
CA LEU A 198 -10.20 10.73 0.75
C LEU A 198 -9.30 9.60 0.25
N ASP A 199 -9.30 9.33 -1.06
CA ASP A 199 -8.40 8.35 -1.68
C ASP A 199 -6.92 8.75 -1.51
N ASP A 200 -6.57 9.98 -1.90
CA ASP A 200 -5.24 10.59 -1.69
C ASP A 200 -4.74 10.33 -0.25
N LEU A 201 -5.61 10.55 0.75
CA LEU A 201 -5.30 10.41 2.17
C LEU A 201 -5.12 8.95 2.60
N VAL A 202 -6.02 8.04 2.20
CA VAL A 202 -5.94 6.62 2.62
C VAL A 202 -4.86 5.85 1.88
N ASN A 203 -4.41 6.32 0.72
CA ASN A 203 -3.30 5.76 -0.03
C ASN A 203 -1.91 6.30 0.39
N LEU A 204 -1.83 7.35 1.23
CA LEU A 204 -0.54 7.87 1.72
C LEU A 204 0.36 6.76 2.30
N ALA A 205 -0.13 6.02 3.29
CA ALA A 205 0.66 4.97 3.94
C ALA A 205 0.85 3.73 3.03
N PRO A 206 -0.19 3.19 2.35
CA PRO A 206 -0.03 2.12 1.38
C PRO A 206 0.98 2.37 0.26
N ALA A 207 0.95 3.53 -0.40
CA ALA A 207 1.88 3.85 -1.48
C ALA A 207 3.34 3.85 -1.00
N ARG A 208 3.57 4.34 0.22
CA ARG A 208 4.91 4.37 0.85
C ARG A 208 5.36 2.97 1.31
N ALA A 209 4.43 2.11 1.72
CA ALA A 209 4.71 0.69 1.96
C ALA A 209 5.01 -0.07 0.65
N CYS A 210 4.26 0.20 -0.42
CA CYS A 210 4.51 -0.34 -1.76
C CYS A 210 5.91 0.06 -2.26
N ALA A 211 6.26 1.34 -2.17
CA ALA A 211 7.58 1.86 -2.50
C ALA A 211 8.70 1.20 -1.68
N ALA A 212 8.51 1.05 -0.36
CA ALA A 212 9.49 0.37 0.50
C ALA A 212 9.68 -1.12 0.16
N LEU A 213 8.59 -1.84 -0.17
CA LEU A 213 8.66 -3.22 -0.65
C LEU A 213 9.39 -3.31 -1.99
N THR A 214 9.13 -2.37 -2.90
CA THR A 214 9.80 -2.26 -4.21
C THR A 214 11.30 -2.07 -4.05
N VAL A 215 11.74 -1.12 -3.20
CA VAL A 215 13.16 -0.93 -2.85
C VAL A 215 13.78 -2.20 -2.25
N ALA A 216 13.09 -2.90 -1.34
CA ALA A 216 13.61 -4.13 -0.74
C ALA A 216 13.81 -5.26 -1.77
N LEU A 217 12.91 -5.34 -2.76
CA LEU A 217 12.82 -6.39 -3.78
C LEU A 217 13.61 -6.10 -5.06
N ALA A 218 14.02 -4.86 -5.34
CA ALA A 218 14.70 -4.43 -6.57
C ALA A 218 15.81 -5.40 -7.08
N PRO A 219 16.73 -5.91 -6.23
CA PRO A 219 17.80 -6.82 -6.69
C PRO A 219 17.31 -8.16 -7.25
N ARG A 220 16.05 -8.56 -6.96
CA ARG A 220 15.44 -9.78 -7.53
C ARG A 220 14.94 -9.59 -8.96
N HIS A 221 14.85 -8.34 -9.44
CA HIS A 221 14.31 -7.99 -10.76
C HIS A 221 15.33 -7.24 -11.65
N GLY A 222 16.59 -7.17 -11.21
CA GLY A 222 17.71 -6.62 -11.96
C GLY A 222 18.05 -5.14 -11.67
N GLY A 223 17.37 -4.49 -10.73
CA GLY A 223 17.68 -3.11 -10.29
C GLY A 223 18.41 -3.04 -8.95
N ASP A 224 18.89 -1.84 -8.59
CA ASP A 224 19.57 -1.59 -7.31
C ASP A 224 18.60 -1.00 -6.27
N ARG A 225 18.79 -1.38 -5.00
CA ARG A 225 18.10 -0.74 -3.87
C ARG A 225 18.48 0.73 -3.72
N ALA A 226 19.75 1.07 -3.98
CA ALA A 226 20.26 2.42 -3.89
C ALA A 226 19.58 3.32 -4.93
N GLU A 227 19.49 2.88 -6.19
CA GLU A 227 18.81 3.64 -7.25
C GLU A 227 17.29 3.72 -7.05
N ALA A 228 16.62 2.64 -6.61
CA ALA A 228 15.20 2.71 -6.27
C ALA A 228 14.93 3.69 -5.09
N LEU A 229 15.80 3.69 -4.07
CA LEU A 229 15.69 4.62 -2.94
C LEU A 229 16.04 6.06 -3.33
N ARG A 230 17.01 6.24 -4.23
CA ARG A 230 17.38 7.54 -4.80
C ARG A 230 16.22 8.12 -5.60
N ALA A 231 15.64 7.34 -6.51
CA ALA A 231 14.50 7.75 -7.32
C ALA A 231 13.29 8.15 -6.45
N TRP A 232 13.02 7.42 -5.36
CA TRP A 232 11.99 7.83 -4.39
C TRP A 232 12.32 9.17 -3.72
N ARG A 233 13.58 9.43 -3.36
CA ARG A 233 13.95 10.66 -2.62
C ARG A 233 14.09 11.89 -3.51
N GLU A 234 14.65 11.72 -4.69
CA GLU A 234 15.04 12.80 -5.61
C GLU A 234 14.00 13.00 -6.71
N ASP A 235 13.44 11.93 -7.27
CA ASP A 235 12.66 12.01 -8.50
C ASP A 235 11.15 12.10 -8.20
N ALA A 236 10.64 11.25 -7.28
CA ALA A 236 9.22 11.21 -6.90
C ALA A 236 8.58 12.55 -6.45
N PRO A 237 9.28 13.50 -5.79
CA PRO A 237 8.70 14.81 -5.44
C PRO A 237 8.30 15.67 -6.64
N HIS A 238 8.76 15.37 -7.85
CA HIS A 238 8.36 16.05 -9.08
C HIS A 238 7.06 15.50 -9.68
N HIS A 239 6.55 14.36 -9.18
CA HIS A 239 5.32 13.75 -9.66
C HIS A 239 4.09 14.46 -9.08
N PRO A 240 3.03 14.75 -9.88
CA PRO A 240 1.86 15.49 -9.42
C PRO A 240 1.01 14.75 -8.37
N SER A 241 0.98 13.41 -8.41
CA SER A 241 0.33 12.58 -7.38
C SER A 241 1.31 12.23 -6.24
N PRO A 242 0.95 12.50 -4.97
CA PRO A 242 1.78 12.19 -3.79
C PRO A 242 1.81 10.70 -3.46
N ASN A 243 1.07 9.86 -4.19
CA ASN A 243 0.97 8.42 -3.99
C ASN A 243 1.60 7.65 -5.16
N ALA A 244 1.23 7.96 -6.40
CA ALA A 244 1.82 7.32 -7.57
C ALA A 244 3.32 7.63 -7.70
N GLY A 245 3.75 8.86 -7.42
CA GLY A 245 5.16 9.28 -7.53
C GLY A 245 6.17 8.35 -6.82
N PRO A 246 6.01 8.10 -5.49
CA PRO A 246 6.80 7.11 -4.77
C PRO A 246 6.82 5.71 -5.39
N VAL A 247 5.70 5.25 -5.94
CA VAL A 247 5.52 3.89 -6.46
C VAL A 247 6.14 3.78 -7.85
N GLU A 248 5.80 4.67 -8.78
CA GLU A 248 6.40 4.74 -10.12
C GLU A 248 7.91 4.97 -10.04
N ALA A 249 8.41 5.88 -9.20
CA ALA A 249 9.85 6.15 -9.08
C ALA A 249 10.64 4.94 -8.53
N THR A 250 10.08 4.21 -7.57
CA THR A 250 10.72 2.98 -7.07
C THR A 250 10.64 1.85 -8.10
N PHE A 251 9.57 1.75 -8.90
CA PHE A 251 9.51 0.83 -10.05
C PHE A 251 10.57 1.17 -11.10
N ALA A 252 10.74 2.44 -11.45
CA ALA A 252 11.76 2.91 -12.40
C ALA A 252 13.18 2.47 -11.97
N GLY A 253 13.55 2.73 -10.71
CA GLY A 253 14.84 2.30 -10.17
C GLY A 253 14.97 0.78 -9.96
N ALA A 254 13.88 0.07 -9.65
CA ALA A 254 13.88 -1.39 -9.50
C ALA A 254 13.95 -2.16 -10.82
N LEU A 255 13.59 -1.51 -11.94
CA LEU A 255 13.66 -2.05 -13.29
C LEU A 255 14.87 -1.51 -14.09
N ASP A 256 15.62 -0.55 -13.56
CA ASP A 256 16.67 0.21 -14.27
C ASP A 256 16.15 0.86 -15.57
N VAL A 257 15.02 1.54 -15.45
CA VAL A 257 14.39 2.30 -16.54
C VAL A 257 14.05 3.73 -16.12
N ARG A 258 13.62 4.54 -17.08
CA ARG A 258 13.06 5.88 -16.88
C ARG A 258 11.56 5.89 -17.18
N LEU A 259 10.75 6.31 -16.21
CA LEU A 259 9.31 6.52 -16.30
C LEU A 259 8.96 8.02 -16.23
N GLY A 260 7.69 8.35 -16.42
CA GLY A 260 7.17 9.72 -16.36
C GLY A 260 7.50 10.56 -17.59
N GLY A 261 7.63 11.86 -17.37
CA GLY A 261 7.70 12.91 -18.39
C GLY A 261 6.31 13.39 -18.81
N ALA A 262 6.22 14.03 -19.98
CA ALA A 262 4.97 14.56 -20.50
C ALA A 262 4.05 13.45 -21.02
N ASN A 263 2.85 13.37 -20.45
CA ASN A 263 1.73 12.57 -20.93
C ASN A 263 0.65 13.53 -21.49
N ARG A 264 0.15 13.26 -22.69
CA ARG A 264 -0.93 14.03 -23.33
C ARG A 264 -2.26 13.32 -23.09
N TYR A 265 -3.30 14.09 -22.78
CA TYR A 265 -4.68 13.66 -22.63
C TYR A 265 -5.57 14.70 -23.32
N ASP A 266 -6.15 14.38 -24.48
CA ASP A 266 -6.99 15.28 -25.31
C ASP A 266 -6.40 16.71 -25.44
N ASP A 267 -6.88 17.65 -24.62
CA ASP A 267 -6.50 19.08 -24.60
C ASP A 267 -5.42 19.46 -23.56
N GLU A 268 -5.01 18.56 -22.65
CA GLU A 268 -4.08 18.83 -21.55
C GLU A 268 -2.78 18.01 -21.63
N VAL A 269 -1.68 18.60 -21.14
CA VAL A 269 -0.38 17.94 -20.98
C VAL A 269 -0.03 17.85 -19.50
N GLU A 270 -0.03 16.64 -18.95
CA GLU A 270 0.42 16.36 -17.59
C GLU A 270 1.92 16.05 -17.62
N ASP A 271 2.74 16.90 -16.99
CA ASP A 271 4.14 16.55 -16.72
C ASP A 271 4.21 15.75 -15.41
N ARG A 272 4.64 14.50 -15.51
CA ARG A 272 4.85 13.59 -14.37
C ARG A 272 6.25 13.71 -13.75
N GLY A 273 7.10 14.58 -14.28
CA GLY A 273 8.51 14.64 -13.95
C GLY A 273 9.28 13.43 -14.50
N THR A 274 10.60 13.50 -14.55
CA THR A 274 11.43 12.35 -14.95
C THR A 274 11.69 11.45 -13.74
N LEU A 275 11.26 10.19 -13.80
CA LEU A 275 11.42 9.22 -12.72
C LEU A 275 12.46 8.15 -13.08
N GLY A 276 13.51 8.02 -12.27
CA GLY A 276 14.61 7.09 -12.50
C GLY A 276 15.70 7.64 -13.46
N ARG A 277 16.88 7.01 -13.40
CA ARG A 277 18.06 7.34 -14.24
C ARG A 277 18.43 6.25 -15.25
N GLY A 278 17.67 5.16 -15.29
CA GLY A 278 17.90 4.06 -16.21
C GLY A 278 17.63 4.44 -17.67
N ARG A 279 17.75 3.45 -18.55
CA ARG A 279 17.44 3.62 -19.98
C ARG A 279 15.94 3.88 -20.20
N ALA A 280 15.55 4.28 -21.41
CA ALA A 280 14.13 4.28 -21.78
C ALA A 280 13.54 2.87 -21.61
N VAL A 281 12.26 2.79 -21.24
CA VAL A 281 11.49 1.54 -21.25
C VAL A 281 11.48 0.97 -22.66
N VAL A 282 11.59 -0.35 -22.78
CA VAL A 282 11.27 -1.07 -24.03
C VAL A 282 10.21 -2.13 -23.76
N THR A 283 9.55 -2.64 -24.80
CA THR A 283 8.50 -3.68 -24.73
C THR A 283 8.82 -4.82 -23.75
N ALA A 284 10.03 -5.37 -23.82
CA ALA A 284 10.51 -6.48 -22.98
C ALA A 284 10.55 -6.20 -21.46
N ASP A 285 10.50 -4.94 -21.02
CA ASP A 285 10.45 -4.59 -19.60
C ASP A 285 9.09 -4.85 -18.97
N LEU A 286 8.00 -4.83 -19.75
CA LEU A 286 6.66 -4.98 -19.19
C LEU A 286 6.49 -6.34 -18.50
N ALA A 287 7.06 -7.41 -19.07
CA ALA A 287 7.11 -8.72 -18.43
C ALA A 287 7.92 -8.72 -17.11
N ARG A 288 8.95 -7.89 -16.98
CA ARG A 288 9.69 -7.70 -15.71
C ARG A 288 8.84 -6.94 -14.70
N ALA A 289 8.14 -5.89 -15.12
CA ALA A 289 7.26 -5.10 -14.28
C ALA A 289 6.11 -5.95 -13.70
N VAL A 290 5.51 -6.86 -14.49
CA VAL A 290 4.48 -7.78 -13.98
C VAL A 290 5.05 -8.78 -12.95
N ARG A 291 6.28 -9.28 -13.15
CA ARG A 291 6.95 -10.12 -12.13
C ARG A 291 7.23 -9.33 -10.85
N LEU A 292 7.66 -8.08 -10.96
CA LEU A 292 7.87 -7.18 -9.81
C LEU A 292 6.56 -6.98 -9.04
N SER A 293 5.47 -6.59 -9.71
CA SER A 293 4.12 -6.45 -9.15
C SER A 293 3.67 -7.71 -8.37
N ARG A 294 3.77 -8.89 -8.99
CA ARG A 294 3.46 -10.18 -8.35
C ARG A 294 4.26 -10.40 -7.05
N THR A 295 5.56 -10.10 -7.04
CA THR A 295 6.40 -10.26 -5.83
C THR A 295 6.10 -9.22 -4.75
N ILE A 296 5.73 -8.00 -5.12
CA ILE A 296 5.29 -6.97 -4.17
C ILE A 296 3.98 -7.39 -3.52
N GLY A 297 3.02 -7.91 -4.29
CA GLY A 297 1.75 -8.43 -3.77
C GLY A 297 1.94 -9.55 -2.75
N ALA A 298 2.82 -10.52 -3.04
CA ALA A 298 3.15 -11.60 -2.11
C ALA A 298 3.84 -11.09 -0.83
N ALA A 299 4.72 -10.08 -0.93
CA ALA A 299 5.37 -9.47 0.22
C ALA A 299 4.39 -8.62 1.06
N ALA A 300 3.49 -7.89 0.41
CA ALA A 300 2.42 -7.14 1.07
C ALA A 300 1.44 -8.06 1.80
N LEU A 301 1.11 -9.24 1.24
CA LEU A 301 0.34 -10.26 1.93
C LEU A 301 1.05 -10.73 3.21
N ALA A 302 2.35 -11.00 3.16
CA ALA A 302 3.11 -11.42 4.33
C ALA A 302 3.07 -10.35 5.45
N VAL A 303 3.27 -9.08 5.09
CA VAL A 303 3.16 -7.94 6.02
C VAL A 303 1.74 -7.84 6.60
N ALA A 304 0.71 -7.86 5.75
CA ALA A 304 -0.69 -7.78 6.15
C ALA A 304 -1.13 -8.95 7.05
N ALA A 305 -0.67 -10.17 6.78
CA ALA A 305 -0.94 -11.34 7.60
C ALA A 305 -0.27 -11.24 8.98
N ILE A 306 0.95 -10.70 9.06
CA ILE A 306 1.63 -10.41 10.35
C ILE A 306 0.84 -9.36 11.15
N VAL A 307 0.46 -8.23 10.51
CA VAL A 307 -0.36 -7.19 11.14
C VAL A 307 -1.70 -7.75 11.62
N GLY A 308 -2.37 -8.54 10.79
CA GLY A 308 -3.64 -9.19 11.12
C GLY A 308 -3.54 -10.18 12.28
N ALA A 309 -2.45 -10.97 12.36
CA ALA A 309 -2.22 -11.88 13.47
C ALA A 309 -1.99 -11.12 14.79
N VAL A 310 -1.20 -10.05 14.77
CA VAL A 310 -0.99 -9.18 15.95
C VAL A 310 -2.30 -8.52 16.38
N ALA A 311 -3.11 -8.04 15.43
CA ALA A 311 -4.43 -7.44 15.69
C ALA A 311 -5.46 -8.45 16.25
N ASP A 312 -5.39 -9.71 15.84
CA ASP A 312 -6.15 -10.83 16.44
C ASP A 312 -5.64 -11.23 17.85
N GLY A 313 -4.61 -10.56 18.38
CA GLY A 313 -4.03 -10.81 19.71
C GLY A 313 -2.99 -11.93 19.76
N ILE A 314 -2.58 -12.47 18.61
CA ILE A 314 -1.53 -13.50 18.54
C ILE A 314 -0.18 -12.80 18.67
N ARG A 315 0.43 -12.92 19.84
CA ARG A 315 1.81 -12.50 20.05
C ARG A 315 2.74 -13.44 19.27
N PRO A 316 3.70 -12.94 18.48
CA PRO A 316 4.71 -13.79 17.89
C PRO A 316 5.46 -14.52 19.00
N ALA A 317 5.79 -15.80 18.77
CA ALA A 317 6.54 -16.60 19.73
C ALA A 317 7.87 -15.91 20.04
N ARG A 318 8.02 -15.40 21.27
CA ARG A 318 9.33 -14.99 21.77
C ARG A 318 10.16 -16.26 21.87
N GLY A 319 11.29 -16.31 21.17
CA GLY A 319 12.25 -17.41 21.26
C GLY A 319 12.62 -17.69 22.72
N PRO A 320 13.01 -18.93 23.06
CA PRO A 320 13.19 -19.35 24.44
C PRO A 320 14.21 -18.45 25.14
N VAL A 321 13.72 -17.63 26.07
CA VAL A 321 14.59 -16.90 27.00
C VAL A 321 15.23 -17.95 27.89
N GLY A 322 16.55 -18.13 27.75
CA GLY A 322 17.31 -19.09 28.53
C GLY A 322 17.08 -18.90 30.04
N PRO A 323 17.14 -19.98 30.84
CA PRO A 323 16.77 -19.92 32.25
C PRO A 323 17.64 -18.90 32.99
N ALA A 324 17.00 -17.86 33.52
CA ALA A 324 17.67 -16.88 34.37
C ALA A 324 18.24 -17.60 35.60
N HIS A 325 19.57 -17.57 35.72
CA HIS A 325 20.31 -18.28 36.75
C HIS A 325 20.05 -17.64 38.12
N ARG A 326 18.99 -18.07 38.81
CA ARG A 326 18.75 -17.73 40.21
C ARG A 326 19.76 -18.49 41.07
N LEU A 327 20.92 -17.88 41.28
CA LEU A 327 21.78 -18.25 42.39
C LEU A 327 21.03 -17.95 43.69
N ALA A 328 20.70 -19.01 44.41
CA ALA A 328 20.22 -18.92 45.78
C ALA A 328 21.44 -19.09 46.68
N GLU A 329 21.76 -18.06 47.47
CA GLU A 329 22.61 -18.23 48.64
C GLU A 329 21.74 -18.20 49.90
N ARG A 330 21.96 -19.19 50.76
CA ARG A 330 21.35 -19.34 52.09
C ARG A 330 22.47 -19.25 53.13
N GLY A 331 22.13 -18.70 54.30
CA GLY A 331 22.99 -18.70 55.49
C GLY A 331 23.39 -17.29 55.91
N ASP A 332 23.46 -16.95 57.21
CA ASP A 332 22.94 -17.67 58.38
C ASP A 332 22.65 -16.64 59.51
N GLY A 333 22.20 -17.08 60.68
CA GLY A 333 21.52 -16.22 61.65
C GLY A 333 22.34 -15.31 62.60
N THR A 334 21.55 -14.59 63.42
CA THR A 334 21.76 -14.22 64.84
C THR A 334 22.59 -12.97 65.28
N THR A 335 21.83 -11.94 65.69
CA THR A 335 21.91 -11.14 66.96
C THR A 335 23.15 -10.31 67.39
N THR A 336 22.88 -9.00 67.54
CA THR A 336 23.17 -8.14 68.72
C THR A 336 24.62 -7.88 69.16
N THR A 337 25.06 -6.60 69.16
CA THR A 337 25.35 -5.79 70.37
C THR A 337 25.92 -4.40 70.04
N THR A 338 25.54 -3.42 70.86
CA THR A 338 25.97 -2.02 70.97
C THR A 338 27.50 -1.80 71.05
N ALA A 339 28.03 -0.75 70.41
CA ALA A 339 29.20 -0.02 70.92
C ALA A 339 29.29 1.41 70.35
N THR A 340 29.69 2.35 71.22
CA THR A 340 29.79 3.80 70.99
C THR A 340 31.17 4.19 70.41
N THR A 341 31.27 5.43 69.92
CA THR A 341 32.33 6.45 70.20
C THR A 341 33.18 6.98 69.02
N THR A 342 33.37 8.31 69.07
CA THR A 342 34.52 9.11 68.60
C THR A 342 34.66 9.48 67.11
N THR A 343 34.09 10.63 66.77
CA THR A 343 34.80 11.84 66.28
C THR A 343 36.15 11.67 65.57
N THR A 344 36.28 12.20 64.35
CA THR A 344 37.40 13.09 63.98
C THR A 344 36.94 14.05 62.88
N THR A 345 37.01 15.34 63.19
CA THR A 345 36.83 16.45 62.24
C THR A 345 38.18 16.77 61.60
N MET A 346 38.24 16.99 60.28
CA MET A 346 39.25 17.93 59.77
C MET A 346 38.80 18.69 58.51
N THR A 347 39.00 19.99 58.59
CA THR A 347 38.59 21.06 57.67
C THR A 347 39.61 21.29 56.53
N THR A 348 39.23 22.17 55.60
CA THR A 348 40.08 23.01 54.69
C THR A 348 40.70 22.32 53.46
N THR A 349 40.91 22.98 52.30
CA THR A 349 40.74 24.42 51.92
C THR A 349 40.16 24.60 50.50
N THR A 350 39.48 25.72 50.27
CA THR A 350 39.19 26.33 48.96
C THR A 350 40.46 26.62 48.14
N THR A 351 40.42 26.43 46.81
CA THR A 351 41.18 27.29 45.87
C THR A 351 40.39 27.51 44.58
N THR A 352 40.18 28.78 44.23
CA THR A 352 39.58 29.24 42.98
C THR A 352 40.69 29.71 42.05
N THR A 353 40.72 29.29 40.78
CA THR A 353 41.56 29.95 39.76
C THR A 353 40.84 30.04 38.42
N THR A 354 40.51 31.28 38.05
CA THR A 354 40.06 31.69 36.72
C THR A 354 41.27 31.97 35.84
N THR A 355 41.30 31.51 34.59
CA THR A 355 42.21 32.08 33.57
C THR A 355 41.55 32.15 32.20
N THR A 356 41.68 33.30 31.55
CA THR A 356 41.16 33.69 30.24
C THR A 356 42.22 33.64 29.13
N GLY A 357 41.78 33.60 27.87
CA GLY A 357 42.61 33.79 26.67
C GLY A 357 43.04 32.48 25.99
N GLY A 358 43.23 32.42 24.68
CA GLY A 358 43.03 33.45 23.65
C GLY A 358 43.88 33.19 22.40
N GLN A 359 43.26 33.25 21.22
CA GLN A 359 43.85 33.28 19.86
C GLN A 359 44.79 32.14 19.41
N ALA A 360 44.37 31.47 18.34
CA ALA A 360 45.10 31.42 17.07
C ALA A 360 44.06 31.45 15.93
#